data_AF-A0A2V5VI78-F1
#
_entry.id   AF-A0A2V5VI78-F1
#
_cell.length_a   1.000
_cell.length_b   1.000
_cell.length_c   1.000
_cell.angle_alpha   90.00
_cell.angle_beta   90.00
_cell.angle_gamma   90.00
#
_symmetry.space_group_name_H-M   'P 1'
#
loop_
_entity.id
_entity.type
_entity.pdbx_description
1 polymer ?
#
loop_
_entity_poly.entity_id
_entity_poly.type
_entity_poly.pdbx_seq_one_letter_code
_entity_poly.pdbx_strand_id
1 'polypeptide(L)'
;MLRRRTCADQNSIAKFPPMKWRNRILFLCALVLASALSAGGQDVVDSEAVRPSGISPGPVRKAQAVTAKDEQDDDVSPSPVRKAQGTKSTHARSHRTHAKPKQTPESTPAPTEFTPEGIPKTGAASVIVVDAHNGQTLYEKNPDQTRAAASTQKLLTALIIAERGFLDQPVTVQQIDTMAEPVKLNIKPGDTYQRIDLLRALLVKSPNDVARCLARDNAGSVETFAEVMNRRARELGAVNSHFVNPNGLPVPGQYSTARDLSMIARTAYANPTIRSIVCLPQLVFRG
;
A
#
# COMPACT_ATOMS: atom_id res chain seq x y z
N MET A 1 23.80 -23.79 -29.83
CA MET A 1 23.14 -24.69 -28.85
C MET A 1 22.52 -23.84 -27.75
N LEU A 2 21.21 -23.99 -27.48
CA LEU A 2 20.53 -23.25 -26.41
C LEU A 2 20.31 -24.16 -25.19
N ARG A 3 21.07 -23.98 -24.11
CA ARG A 3 20.85 -24.74 -22.86
C ARG A 3 19.74 -24.10 -22.04
N ARG A 4 18.53 -24.65 -22.13
CA ARG A 4 17.45 -24.37 -21.15
C ARG A 4 17.95 -24.79 -19.76
N ARG A 5 17.91 -23.89 -18.78
CA ARG A 5 17.98 -24.26 -17.37
C ARG A 5 16.56 -24.47 -16.87
N THR A 6 16.22 -25.68 -16.47
CA THR A 6 14.96 -25.98 -15.78
C THR A 6 14.99 -25.35 -14.39
N CYS A 7 13.90 -24.70 -13.98
CA CYS A 7 13.73 -24.29 -12.60
C CYS A 7 13.40 -25.54 -11.78
N ALA A 8 14.24 -25.88 -10.80
CA ALA A 8 13.99 -27.01 -9.91
C ALA A 8 13.13 -26.54 -8.72
N ASP A 9 12.24 -27.44 -8.27
CA ASP A 9 11.32 -27.23 -7.17
C ASP A 9 12.05 -26.79 -5.87
N GLN A 10 11.52 -25.78 -5.19
CA GLN A 10 11.98 -25.30 -3.88
C GLN A 10 10.82 -25.13 -2.89
N ASN A 11 9.85 -26.04 -2.89
CA ASN A 11 8.78 -26.08 -1.89
C ASN A 11 9.26 -26.57 -0.49
N SER A 12 10.36 -25.99 0.00
CA SER A 12 10.99 -26.30 1.28
C SER A 12 10.53 -25.32 2.35
N ILE A 13 9.57 -25.74 3.18
CA ILE A 13 9.14 -24.97 4.36
C ILE A 13 10.33 -24.90 5.33
N ALA A 14 10.97 -23.74 5.41
CA ALA A 14 12.15 -23.52 6.23
C ALA A 14 11.84 -23.76 7.71
N LYS A 15 12.53 -24.73 8.33
CA LYS A 15 12.36 -25.06 9.75
C LYS A 15 12.71 -23.84 10.61
N PHE A 16 11.77 -23.40 11.45
CA PHE A 16 11.99 -22.30 12.36
C PHE A 16 13.09 -22.64 13.39
N PRO A 17 14.08 -21.76 13.63
CA PRO A 17 15.01 -21.93 14.73
C PRO A 17 14.29 -21.69 16.08
N PRO A 18 14.66 -22.41 17.16
CA PRO A 18 14.02 -22.25 18.46
C PRO A 18 14.33 -20.88 19.08
N MET A 19 13.28 -20.10 19.36
CA MET A 19 13.43 -18.78 19.98
C MET A 19 13.73 -18.89 21.48
N LYS A 20 14.89 -18.39 21.93
CA LYS A 20 15.16 -18.15 23.35
C LYS A 20 14.47 -16.86 23.80
N TRP A 21 13.20 -16.97 24.19
CA TRP A 21 12.40 -15.87 24.77
C TRP A 21 13.08 -15.27 26.01
N ARG A 22 13.53 -14.01 25.91
CA ARG A 22 13.87 -13.15 27.05
C ARG A 22 13.30 -11.75 26.82
N ASN A 23 12.12 -11.53 27.38
CA ASN A 23 11.49 -10.24 27.68
C ASN A 23 11.40 -9.19 26.53
N ARG A 24 10.27 -9.17 25.81
CA ARG A 24 9.31 -8.03 25.81
C ARG A 24 8.15 -8.19 24.80
N ILE A 25 6.94 -8.00 25.33
CA ILE A 25 5.72 -7.41 24.72
C ILE A 25 5.15 -8.10 23.45
N LEU A 26 3.89 -8.52 23.55
CA LEU A 26 3.06 -9.05 22.47
C LEU A 26 2.66 -7.95 21.47
N PHE A 27 2.90 -8.16 20.17
CA PHE A 27 2.36 -7.30 19.11
C PHE A 27 0.91 -7.69 18.77
N LEU A 28 -0.05 -7.04 19.43
CA LEU A 28 -1.47 -7.10 19.08
C LEU A 28 -1.78 -6.14 17.92
N CYS A 29 -1.91 -6.67 16.70
CA CYS A 29 -2.36 -5.91 15.52
C CYS A 29 -3.87 -5.63 15.56
N ALA A 30 -4.31 -4.77 16.50
CA ALA A 30 -5.68 -4.27 16.56
C ALA A 30 -5.88 -3.10 15.57
N LEU A 31 -6.33 -3.40 14.35
CA LEU A 31 -6.61 -2.40 13.32
C LEU A 31 -8.13 -2.17 13.23
N VAL A 32 -8.63 -1.16 13.95
CA VAL A 32 -10.05 -0.80 13.97
C VAL A 32 -10.39 0.07 12.77
N LEU A 33 -11.20 -0.47 11.85
CA LEU A 33 -11.87 0.28 10.80
C LEU A 33 -13.34 0.42 11.16
N ALA A 34 -13.75 1.64 11.53
CA ALA A 34 -15.14 1.99 11.77
C ALA A 34 -15.70 2.75 10.56
N SER A 35 -16.69 2.16 9.90
CA SER A 35 -17.46 2.80 8.82
C SER A 35 -18.93 2.80 9.22
N ALA A 36 -19.42 3.93 9.75
CA ALA A 36 -20.83 4.10 10.04
C ALA A 36 -21.57 4.53 8.76
N LEU A 37 -22.43 3.66 8.23
CA LEU A 37 -23.51 4.11 7.34
C LEU A 37 -24.65 4.62 8.21
N SER A 38 -25.08 5.87 8.00
CA SER A 38 -26.41 6.31 8.40
C SER A 38 -27.32 6.21 7.18
N ALA A 39 -28.33 5.34 7.25
CA ALA A 39 -29.49 5.44 6.38
C ALA A 39 -30.42 6.55 6.91
N GLY A 40 -31.19 7.15 6.02
CA GLY A 40 -32.11 8.25 6.34
C GLY A 40 -32.52 8.97 5.06
N GLY A 41 -33.61 8.51 4.45
CA GLY A 41 -34.20 9.15 3.27
C GLY A 41 -35.46 9.94 3.62
N GLN A 42 -35.90 10.77 2.69
CA GLN A 42 -37.27 11.25 2.57
C GLN A 42 -37.56 11.61 1.10
N ASP A 43 -38.81 11.47 0.69
CA ASP A 43 -39.24 11.33 -0.71
C ASP A 43 -39.84 12.62 -1.33
N VAL A 44 -40.53 12.45 -2.47
CA VAL A 44 -41.45 13.37 -3.20
C VAL A 44 -40.82 14.64 -3.82
N VAL A 45 -41.23 15.15 -5.01
CA VAL A 45 -42.36 14.85 -5.94
C VAL A 45 -41.94 14.99 -7.43
N ASP A 46 -42.60 14.25 -8.33
CA ASP A 46 -43.21 14.55 -9.66
C ASP A 46 -42.79 15.82 -10.49
N SER A 47 -42.89 15.87 -11.84
CA SER A 47 -43.49 14.93 -12.82
C SER A 47 -42.96 15.03 -14.27
N GLU A 48 -43.51 14.13 -15.11
CA GLU A 48 -43.42 13.87 -16.55
C GLU A 48 -43.08 14.97 -17.59
N ALA A 49 -42.42 14.54 -18.68
CA ALA A 49 -42.80 14.90 -20.07
C ALA A 49 -42.33 13.87 -21.15
N VAL A 50 -43.25 13.00 -21.58
CA VAL A 50 -43.51 12.45 -22.94
C VAL A 50 -42.37 12.35 -24.01
N ARG A 51 -42.24 11.17 -24.64
CA ARG A 51 -41.46 10.91 -25.88
C ARG A 51 -42.27 11.21 -27.16
N PRO A 52 -41.63 11.28 -28.34
CA PRO A 52 -41.74 10.11 -29.22
C PRO A 52 -40.42 9.66 -29.88
N SER A 53 -40.44 8.48 -30.48
CA SER A 53 -39.30 7.76 -31.07
C SER A 53 -39.44 7.57 -32.58
N GLY A 54 -38.34 7.54 -33.35
CA GLY A 54 -38.40 7.09 -34.75
C GLY A 54 -37.10 7.05 -35.55
N ILE A 55 -36.70 5.83 -35.94
CA ILE A 55 -36.11 5.45 -37.24
C ILE A 55 -34.63 5.82 -37.53
N SER A 56 -33.91 4.80 -38.01
CA SER A 56 -32.60 4.79 -38.70
C SER A 56 -32.77 3.88 -39.95
N PRO A 57 -31.85 3.74 -40.96
CA PRO A 57 -30.40 3.51 -40.77
C PRO A 57 -29.38 3.94 -41.88
N GLY A 58 -28.29 4.61 -41.49
CA GLY A 58 -26.95 4.59 -42.14
C GLY A 58 -26.84 4.95 -43.65
N PRO A 59 -25.73 4.59 -44.34
CA PRO A 59 -24.36 4.29 -43.87
C PRO A 59 -23.26 5.10 -44.65
N VAL A 60 -22.00 4.61 -44.67
CA VAL A 60 -20.89 4.90 -45.64
C VAL A 60 -19.71 5.83 -45.24
N ARG A 61 -18.60 5.17 -44.83
CA ARG A 61 -17.16 5.33 -45.21
C ARG A 61 -16.39 6.68 -45.16
N LYS A 62 -15.33 6.67 -44.32
CA LYS A 62 -13.89 6.94 -44.58
C LYS A 62 -13.43 7.92 -45.70
N ALA A 63 -12.65 8.95 -45.31
CA ALA A 63 -11.27 9.28 -45.74
C ALA A 63 -10.74 10.43 -44.84
N GLN A 64 -9.52 10.44 -44.28
CA GLN A 64 -8.20 10.74 -44.89
C GLN A 64 -8.23 11.99 -45.80
N ALA A 65 -7.82 13.19 -45.36
CA ALA A 65 -6.52 13.66 -44.84
C ALA A 65 -5.50 14.02 -45.94
N VAL A 66 -5.11 15.30 -46.02
CA VAL A 66 -3.97 15.82 -46.80
C VAL A 66 -3.33 17.01 -46.05
N THR A 67 -2.01 17.18 -46.22
CA THR A 67 -1.17 18.34 -45.85
C THR A 67 -1.36 19.51 -46.85
N ALA A 68 -0.70 20.68 -46.83
CA ALA A 68 0.51 21.20 -46.15
C ALA A 68 0.43 22.76 -46.00
N LYS A 69 1.25 23.42 -45.14
CA LYS A 69 2.49 24.23 -45.42
C LYS A 69 2.35 25.54 -46.24
N ASP A 70 3.14 26.61 -45.99
CA ASP A 70 4.08 26.90 -44.86
C ASP A 70 3.55 27.96 -43.84
N GLU A 71 3.86 29.26 -43.72
CA GLU A 71 4.79 30.27 -44.33
C GLU A 71 4.58 31.62 -43.57
N GLN A 72 5.47 32.62 -43.40
CA GLN A 72 6.94 32.70 -43.23
C GLN A 72 7.36 34.13 -42.73
N ASP A 73 7.80 34.29 -41.46
CA ASP A 73 8.55 35.44 -40.83
C ASP A 73 7.92 36.88 -40.89
N ASP A 74 8.40 37.97 -40.24
CA ASP A 74 9.65 38.28 -39.51
C ASP A 74 9.48 39.36 -38.37
N ASP A 75 10.57 39.76 -37.69
CA ASP A 75 10.68 40.49 -36.38
C ASP A 75 10.54 42.05 -36.41
N VAL A 76 10.47 42.70 -35.22
CA VAL A 76 11.15 43.99 -34.82
C VAL A 76 10.61 44.59 -33.48
N SER A 77 11.53 45.14 -32.67
CA SER A 77 11.30 45.97 -31.45
C SER A 77 12.38 47.08 -31.37
N PRO A 78 12.27 48.25 -30.65
CA PRO A 78 12.36 48.28 -29.15
C PRO A 78 11.91 49.55 -28.32
N SER A 79 11.46 49.35 -27.06
CA SER A 79 11.77 50.18 -25.82
C SER A 79 11.44 51.72 -25.78
N PRO A 80 11.77 52.55 -24.73
CA PRO A 80 12.32 52.35 -23.36
C PRO A 80 11.63 53.16 -22.17
N VAL A 81 12.26 53.20 -20.96
CA VAL A 81 12.36 54.33 -19.96
C VAL A 81 11.63 54.28 -18.56
N ARG A 82 12.42 54.03 -17.48
CA ARG A 82 12.46 54.60 -16.07
C ARG A 82 11.22 54.57 -15.10
N LYS A 83 11.32 54.83 -13.76
CA LYS A 83 12.28 54.52 -12.64
C LYS A 83 11.73 55.06 -11.27
N ALA A 84 12.36 54.66 -10.12
CA ALA A 84 12.36 55.30 -8.77
C ALA A 84 11.14 55.10 -7.81
N GLN A 85 11.20 55.42 -6.49
CA GLN A 85 12.10 54.99 -5.37
C GLN A 85 11.64 55.54 -3.98
N GLY A 86 11.88 54.80 -2.87
CA GLY A 86 11.76 55.27 -1.45
C GLY A 86 10.69 54.54 -0.61
N THR A 87 10.72 54.45 0.74
CA THR A 87 11.75 54.86 1.74
C THR A 87 11.57 54.13 3.11
N LYS A 88 12.68 54.02 3.88
CA LYS A 88 12.88 54.01 5.38
C LYS A 88 11.65 54.12 6.32
N SER A 89 11.62 53.62 7.59
CA SER A 89 12.57 52.89 8.48
C SER A 89 11.92 52.61 9.87
N THR A 90 12.46 51.67 10.68
CA THR A 90 12.37 51.55 12.18
C THR A 90 10.99 51.41 12.85
N HIS A 91 10.74 50.56 13.86
CA HIS A 91 11.46 50.35 15.13
C HIS A 91 11.35 48.91 15.68
N ALA A 92 12.08 48.60 16.76
CA ALA A 92 12.02 47.32 17.48
C ALA A 92 11.65 47.48 18.96
N ARG A 93 10.99 46.48 19.56
CA ARG A 93 11.05 46.23 21.02
C ARG A 93 10.92 44.73 21.33
N SER A 94 11.56 44.32 22.43
CA SER A 94 11.68 42.93 22.88
C SER A 94 10.57 42.54 23.87
N HIS A 95 10.11 41.29 23.79
CA HIS A 95 9.70 40.52 24.96
C HIS A 95 10.26 39.09 24.89
N ARG A 96 11.15 38.75 25.84
CA ARG A 96 11.58 37.39 26.18
C ARG A 96 10.78 36.94 27.40
N THR A 97 10.22 35.72 27.41
CA THR A 97 10.04 34.93 28.64
C THR A 97 9.78 33.45 28.36
N HIS A 98 10.53 32.60 29.08
CA HIS A 98 10.30 31.19 29.43
C HIS A 98 9.96 30.11 28.38
N ALA A 99 10.69 28.99 28.50
CA ALA A 99 10.39 27.71 27.87
C ALA A 99 10.25 26.62 28.95
N LYS A 100 9.36 25.65 28.72
CA LYS A 100 9.60 24.22 28.98
C LYS A 100 8.56 23.38 28.23
N PRO A 101 8.92 22.27 27.55
CA PRO A 101 7.92 21.41 26.90
C PRO A 101 7.03 20.73 27.94
N LYS A 102 5.71 20.74 27.71
CA LYS A 102 4.76 19.96 28.51
C LYS A 102 4.70 18.54 27.95
N GLN A 103 5.49 17.64 28.53
CA GLN A 103 5.35 16.22 28.29
C GLN A 103 3.94 15.79 28.74
N THR A 104 3.12 15.28 27.82
CA THR A 104 1.92 14.54 28.19
C THR A 104 2.39 13.27 28.93
N PRO A 105 1.86 12.95 30.12
CA PRO A 105 2.18 11.67 30.75
C PRO A 105 1.71 10.54 29.84
N GLU A 106 2.60 9.59 29.56
CA GLU A 106 2.28 8.37 28.85
C GLU A 106 1.27 7.58 29.68
N SER A 107 0.00 7.60 29.26
CA SER A 107 -1.08 7.00 30.02
C SER A 107 -0.92 5.49 30.05
N THR A 108 -0.68 4.92 31.24
CA THR A 108 -0.73 3.47 31.47
C THR A 108 -1.97 2.89 30.79
N PRO A 109 -1.84 1.94 29.86
CA PRO A 109 -3.01 1.34 29.23
C PRO A 109 -3.87 0.69 30.31
N ALA A 110 -5.19 0.90 30.21
CA ALA A 110 -6.14 0.29 31.13
C ALA A 110 -5.97 -1.24 31.15
N PRO A 111 -6.34 -1.93 32.25
CA PRO A 111 -6.30 -3.39 32.31
C PRO A 111 -7.00 -3.96 31.07
N THR A 112 -6.28 -4.74 30.28
CA THR A 112 -6.87 -5.44 29.14
C THR A 112 -7.90 -6.40 29.73
N GLU A 113 -9.18 -6.13 29.52
CA GLU A 113 -10.22 -7.05 29.99
C GLU A 113 -10.09 -8.38 29.24
N PHE A 114 -10.11 -9.48 29.99
CA PHE A 114 -10.10 -10.83 29.43
C PHE A 114 -11.50 -11.46 29.53
N THR A 115 -11.75 -12.51 28.74
CA THR A 115 -12.83 -13.47 29.02
C THR A 115 -12.46 -14.32 30.26
N PRO A 116 -13.41 -15.07 30.85
CA PRO A 116 -13.08 -16.05 31.91
C PRO A 116 -12.04 -17.10 31.49
N GLU A 117 -11.84 -17.29 30.18
CA GLU A 117 -10.88 -18.22 29.57
C GLU A 117 -9.49 -17.57 29.33
N GLY A 118 -9.28 -16.32 29.76
CA GLY A 118 -8.01 -15.61 29.58
C GLY A 118 -7.78 -15.03 28.19
N ILE A 119 -8.80 -14.97 27.33
CA ILE A 119 -8.70 -14.40 25.97
C ILE A 119 -8.92 -12.88 26.03
N PRO A 120 -8.06 -12.03 25.43
CA PRO A 120 -8.28 -10.58 25.41
C PRO A 120 -9.62 -10.21 24.75
N LYS A 121 -10.46 -9.42 25.45
CA LYS A 121 -11.65 -8.82 24.83
C LYS A 121 -11.21 -7.89 23.71
N THR A 122 -11.85 -8.02 22.55
CA THR A 122 -11.47 -7.28 21.34
C THR A 122 -12.68 -6.85 20.52
N GLY A 123 -12.71 -5.55 20.21
CA GLY A 123 -13.69 -4.94 19.30
C GLY A 123 -13.47 -5.30 17.83
N ALA A 124 -12.37 -6.00 17.48
CA ALA A 124 -12.14 -6.47 16.12
C ALA A 124 -13.27 -7.42 15.68
N ALA A 125 -13.82 -7.18 14.48
CA ALA A 125 -14.98 -7.91 13.97
C ALA A 125 -14.64 -9.29 13.38
N SER A 126 -13.37 -9.50 12.99
CA SER A 126 -12.76 -10.82 12.76
C SER A 126 -11.37 -10.86 13.41
N VAL A 127 -10.96 -12.04 13.90
CA VAL A 127 -9.67 -12.30 14.56
C VAL A 127 -9.25 -13.74 14.26
N ILE A 128 -7.95 -13.96 14.11
CA ILE A 128 -7.32 -15.27 14.29
C ILE A 128 -5.97 -15.10 14.99
N VAL A 129 -5.63 -16.03 15.87
CA VAL A 129 -4.32 -16.17 16.53
C VAL A 129 -3.83 -17.58 16.25
N VAL A 130 -2.61 -17.69 15.72
CA VAL A 130 -2.05 -18.96 15.23
C VAL A 130 -0.63 -19.11 15.77
N ASP A 131 -0.26 -20.31 16.22
CA ASP A 131 1.13 -20.63 16.51
C ASP A 131 1.97 -20.53 15.23
N ALA A 132 3.03 -19.72 15.28
CA ALA A 132 3.84 -19.42 14.10
C ALA A 132 4.70 -20.60 13.63
N HIS A 133 4.99 -21.56 14.51
CA HIS A 133 5.88 -22.70 14.23
C HIS A 133 5.15 -23.89 13.62
N ASN A 134 3.98 -24.25 14.16
CA ASN A 134 3.22 -25.44 13.77
C ASN A 134 1.91 -25.13 13.01
N GLY A 135 1.41 -23.89 13.05
CA GLY A 135 0.19 -23.48 12.36
C GLY A 135 -1.12 -23.77 13.10
N GLN A 136 -1.08 -24.19 14.37
CA GLN A 136 -2.25 -24.43 15.21
C GLN A 136 -3.00 -23.13 15.52
N THR A 137 -4.31 -23.07 15.24
CA THR A 137 -5.17 -21.99 15.78
C THR A 137 -5.19 -22.05 17.30
N LEU A 138 -4.91 -20.91 17.94
CA LEU A 138 -5.01 -20.71 19.39
C LEU A 138 -6.28 -19.95 19.78
N TYR A 139 -6.79 -19.08 18.89
CA TYR A 139 -8.07 -18.39 19.04
C TYR A 139 -8.59 -17.93 17.68
N GLU A 140 -9.91 -17.94 17.46
CA GLU A 140 -10.53 -17.35 16.27
C GLU A 140 -11.92 -16.76 16.52
N LYS A 141 -12.29 -15.74 15.73
CA LYS A 141 -13.57 -15.04 15.75
C LYS A 141 -13.88 -14.61 14.32
N ASN A 142 -14.97 -15.09 13.73
CA ASN A 142 -15.33 -14.85 12.32
C ASN A 142 -14.12 -14.94 11.33
N PRO A 143 -13.24 -15.94 11.45
CA PRO A 143 -11.92 -15.93 10.81
C PRO A 143 -11.98 -15.97 9.28
N ASP A 144 -12.98 -16.68 8.72
CA ASP A 144 -13.23 -16.85 7.29
C ASP A 144 -14.15 -15.77 6.70
N GLN A 145 -14.55 -14.76 7.49
CA GLN A 145 -15.42 -13.70 7.00
C GLN A 145 -14.65 -12.72 6.11
N THR A 146 -15.15 -12.53 4.89
CA THR A 146 -14.62 -11.62 3.87
C THR A 146 -14.53 -10.18 4.37
N ARG A 147 -13.33 -9.57 4.30
CA ARG A 147 -13.03 -8.19 4.71
C ARG A 147 -11.99 -7.55 3.80
N ALA A 148 -11.88 -6.22 3.84
CA ALA A 148 -10.76 -5.51 3.25
C ALA A 148 -9.49 -5.79 4.09
N ALA A 149 -8.43 -6.27 3.45
CA ALA A 149 -7.15 -6.57 4.12
C ALA A 149 -6.39 -5.30 4.56
N ALA A 150 -6.67 -4.15 3.93
CA ALA A 150 -5.89 -2.92 4.05
C ALA A 150 -4.38 -3.22 3.86
N SER A 151 -3.51 -2.42 4.47
CA SER A 151 -2.05 -2.56 4.36
C SER A 151 -1.47 -3.92 4.77
N THR A 152 -2.23 -4.82 5.41
CA THR A 152 -1.71 -6.15 5.81
C THR A 152 -1.32 -7.00 4.59
N GLN A 153 -1.98 -6.84 3.44
CA GLN A 153 -1.63 -7.55 2.21
C GLN A 153 -0.24 -7.18 1.64
N LYS A 154 0.39 -6.10 2.14
CA LYS A 154 1.80 -5.80 1.85
C LYS A 154 2.74 -6.92 2.32
N LEU A 155 2.32 -7.81 3.22
CA LEU A 155 3.05 -9.04 3.55
C LEU A 155 3.14 -10.01 2.35
N LEU A 156 2.08 -10.14 1.54
CA LEU A 156 2.11 -10.95 0.31
C LEU A 156 3.00 -10.30 -0.75
N THR A 157 2.89 -8.97 -0.92
CA THR A 157 3.79 -8.17 -1.77
C THR A 157 5.25 -8.38 -1.35
N ALA A 158 5.56 -8.24 -0.06
CA ALA A 158 6.91 -8.44 0.47
C ALA A 158 7.42 -9.88 0.28
N LEU A 159 6.56 -10.89 0.46
CA LEU A 159 6.89 -12.29 0.23
C LEU A 159 7.30 -12.56 -1.22
N ILE A 160 6.49 -12.12 -2.19
CA ILE A 160 6.78 -12.27 -3.62
C ILE A 160 8.09 -11.58 -4.01
N ILE A 161 8.35 -10.37 -3.49
CA ILE A 161 9.61 -9.64 -3.74
C ILE A 161 10.80 -10.37 -3.11
N ALA A 162 10.69 -10.85 -1.87
CA ALA A 162 11.77 -11.57 -1.19
C ALA A 162 12.07 -12.94 -1.83
N GLU A 163 11.05 -13.66 -2.29
CA GLU A 163 11.17 -14.95 -2.99
C GLU A 163 11.72 -14.79 -4.42
N ARG A 164 11.47 -13.65 -5.08
CA ARG A 164 12.06 -13.35 -6.40
C ARG A 164 13.58 -13.19 -6.36
N GLY A 165 14.13 -12.78 -5.21
CA GLY A 165 15.55 -12.50 -5.02
C GLY A 165 15.98 -11.14 -5.61
N PHE A 166 17.26 -11.03 -6.00
CA PHE A 166 17.84 -9.82 -6.58
C PHE A 166 17.63 -8.56 -5.72
N LEU A 167 17.72 -8.70 -4.39
CA LEU A 167 17.38 -7.63 -3.44
C LEU A 167 18.46 -6.53 -3.37
N ASP A 168 19.67 -6.86 -3.81
CA ASP A 168 20.81 -5.99 -4.08
C ASP A 168 20.62 -5.07 -5.30
N GLN A 169 19.79 -5.47 -6.26
CA GLN A 169 19.71 -4.78 -7.55
C GLN A 169 18.95 -3.44 -7.47
N PRO A 170 19.31 -2.46 -8.32
CA PRO A 170 18.63 -1.18 -8.39
C PRO A 170 17.21 -1.30 -8.94
N VAL A 171 16.33 -0.44 -8.45
CA VAL A 171 14.96 -0.21 -8.91
C VAL A 171 14.80 1.29 -9.17
N THR A 172 14.63 1.65 -10.43
CA THR A 172 14.35 3.03 -10.84
C THR A 172 12.85 3.31 -10.77
N VAL A 173 12.50 4.41 -10.11
CA VAL A 173 11.12 4.86 -9.89
C VAL A 173 10.57 5.50 -11.17
N GLN A 174 9.33 5.20 -11.51
CA GLN A 174 8.61 5.78 -12.64
C GLN A 174 7.45 6.66 -12.15
N GLN A 175 6.99 7.58 -13.00
CA GLN A 175 5.88 8.50 -12.71
C GLN A 175 4.65 7.78 -12.14
N ILE A 176 4.28 6.64 -12.73
CA ILE A 176 3.12 5.83 -12.36
C ILE A 176 3.18 5.22 -10.95
N ASP A 177 4.38 5.09 -10.36
CA ASP A 177 4.57 4.59 -8.99
C ASP A 177 4.07 5.61 -7.97
N THR A 178 4.39 6.88 -8.23
CA THR A 178 4.06 8.03 -7.36
C THR A 178 2.56 8.30 -7.27
N MET A 179 1.78 7.82 -8.27
CA MET A 179 0.33 7.97 -8.41
C MET A 179 -0.47 7.00 -7.51
N ALA A 180 0.03 6.68 -6.33
CA ALA A 180 -0.76 6.09 -5.25
C ALA A 180 -1.63 7.15 -4.55
N GLU A 181 -2.55 6.71 -3.69
CA GLU A 181 -3.07 7.53 -2.59
C GLU A 181 -2.15 7.47 -1.36
N PRO A 182 -2.21 8.45 -0.42
CA PRO A 182 -1.54 8.37 0.88
C PRO A 182 -1.86 7.05 1.62
N VAL A 183 -0.97 6.48 2.44
CA VAL A 183 0.37 6.90 2.88
C VAL A 183 1.45 6.69 1.82
N LYS A 184 2.45 7.58 1.75
CA LYS A 184 3.58 7.55 0.80
C LYS A 184 4.91 7.82 1.49
N LEU A 185 6.03 7.48 0.85
CA LEU A 185 7.34 8.12 1.14
C LEU A 185 7.63 9.33 0.26
N ASN A 186 6.92 9.49 -0.86
CA ASN A 186 7.13 10.51 -1.89
C ASN A 186 8.47 10.32 -2.63
N ILE A 187 8.76 9.07 -2.99
CA ILE A 187 9.82 8.73 -3.95
C ILE A 187 9.55 9.44 -5.29
N LYS A 188 10.59 9.93 -5.98
CA LYS A 188 10.43 10.74 -7.20
C LYS A 188 10.76 9.94 -8.46
N PRO A 189 10.18 10.28 -9.61
CA PRO A 189 10.52 9.64 -10.88
C PRO A 189 12.00 9.86 -11.21
N GLY A 190 12.71 8.81 -11.62
CA GLY A 190 14.15 8.84 -11.87
C GLY A 190 15.03 8.53 -10.66
N ASP A 191 14.52 8.67 -9.42
CA ASP A 191 15.21 8.16 -8.23
C ASP A 191 15.47 6.65 -8.39
N THR A 192 16.61 6.17 -7.89
CA THR A 192 16.98 4.75 -7.96
C THR A 192 17.45 4.25 -6.60
N TYR A 193 16.78 3.20 -6.12
CA TYR A 193 17.00 2.59 -4.80
C TYR A 193 17.36 1.11 -4.95
N GLN A 194 18.08 0.52 -4.00
CA GLN A 194 18.18 -0.94 -3.97
C GLN A 194 16.82 -1.55 -3.63
N ARG A 195 16.46 -2.67 -4.26
CA ARG A 195 15.20 -3.40 -4.01
C ARG A 195 15.00 -3.75 -2.53
N ILE A 196 16.08 -4.03 -1.79
CA ILE A 196 16.06 -4.27 -0.34
C ILE A 196 15.66 -3.04 0.49
N ASP A 197 16.01 -1.83 0.07
CA ASP A 197 15.69 -0.59 0.80
C ASP A 197 14.23 -0.18 0.59
N LEU A 198 13.70 -0.42 -0.61
CA LEU A 198 12.26 -0.38 -0.88
C LEU A 198 11.50 -1.45 -0.09
N LEU A 199 12.01 -2.68 0.01
CA LEU A 199 11.39 -3.75 0.81
C LEU A 199 11.40 -3.43 2.32
N ARG A 200 12.48 -2.81 2.83
CA ARG A 200 12.56 -2.25 4.19
C ARG A 200 11.51 -1.16 4.39
N ALA A 201 11.40 -0.21 3.47
CA ALA A 201 10.41 0.86 3.51
C ALA A 201 8.98 0.32 3.54
N LEU A 202 8.65 -0.61 2.64
CA LEU A 202 7.34 -1.25 2.51
C LEU A 202 6.85 -1.82 3.85
N LEU A 203 7.72 -2.56 4.55
CA LEU A 203 7.37 -3.26 5.79
C LEU A 203 7.42 -2.36 7.04
N VAL A 204 8.34 -1.39 7.13
CA VAL A 204 8.50 -0.55 8.32
C VAL A 204 7.62 0.72 8.31
N LYS A 205 7.22 1.21 7.12
CA LYS A 205 6.46 2.47 6.98
C LYS A 205 5.13 2.34 6.21
N SER A 206 4.82 1.18 5.64
CA SER A 206 3.63 0.96 4.81
C SER A 206 3.39 1.89 3.57
N PRO A 207 4.40 2.47 2.91
CA PRO A 207 4.21 3.33 1.74
C PRO A 207 3.49 2.63 0.56
N ASN A 208 2.49 3.32 -0.02
CA ASN A 208 1.70 2.83 -1.14
C ASN A 208 2.36 3.07 -2.50
N ASP A 209 3.21 4.09 -2.61
CA ASP A 209 4.03 4.42 -3.78
C ASP A 209 5.17 3.42 -3.98
N VAL A 210 5.92 3.11 -2.91
CA VAL A 210 6.93 2.04 -2.89
C VAL A 210 6.32 0.68 -3.24
N ALA A 211 5.11 0.38 -2.76
CA ALA A 211 4.40 -0.85 -3.08
C ALA A 211 4.06 -0.96 -4.58
N ARG A 212 3.65 0.13 -5.24
CA ARG A 212 3.45 0.19 -6.70
C ARG A 212 4.78 0.03 -7.45
N CYS A 213 5.82 0.72 -6.98
CA CYS A 213 7.16 0.65 -7.56
C CYS A 213 7.70 -0.79 -7.59
N LEU A 214 7.68 -1.49 -6.44
CA LEU A 214 8.11 -2.88 -6.33
C LEU A 214 7.25 -3.82 -7.19
N ALA A 215 5.94 -3.61 -7.27
CA ALA A 215 5.04 -4.43 -8.09
C ALA A 215 5.35 -4.30 -9.59
N ARG A 216 5.45 -3.06 -10.09
CA ARG A 216 5.80 -2.75 -11.48
C ARG A 216 7.20 -3.25 -11.84
N ASP A 217 8.18 -3.07 -10.96
CA ASP A 217 9.54 -3.57 -11.12
C ASP A 217 9.60 -5.11 -11.20
N ASN A 218 8.76 -5.80 -10.43
CA ASN A 218 8.71 -7.27 -10.39
C ASN A 218 7.99 -7.91 -11.58
N ALA A 219 6.87 -7.32 -12.03
CA ALA A 219 5.92 -7.93 -12.97
C ALA A 219 5.54 -7.04 -14.18
N GLY A 220 6.19 -5.89 -14.36
CA GLY A 220 5.94 -4.93 -15.45
C GLY A 220 4.79 -3.96 -15.19
N SER A 221 3.77 -4.36 -14.42
CA SER A 221 2.58 -3.55 -14.11
C SER A 221 2.02 -3.88 -12.72
N VAL A 222 1.06 -3.09 -12.22
CA VAL A 222 0.34 -3.39 -10.98
C VAL A 222 -0.65 -4.53 -11.18
N GLU A 223 -1.23 -4.59 -12.37
CA GLU A 223 -2.27 -5.50 -12.82
C GLU A 223 -1.71 -6.92 -12.97
N THR A 224 -0.59 -7.06 -13.67
CA THR A 224 0.15 -8.34 -13.77
C THR A 224 0.74 -8.75 -12.43
N PHE A 225 1.13 -7.80 -11.55
CA PHE A 225 1.52 -8.16 -10.17
C PHE A 225 0.34 -8.69 -9.36
N ALA A 226 -0.88 -8.19 -9.56
CA ALA A 226 -2.09 -8.72 -8.92
C ALA A 226 -2.37 -10.18 -9.35
N GLU A 227 -2.11 -10.55 -10.60
CA GLU A 227 -2.14 -11.95 -11.04
C GLU A 227 -1.10 -12.82 -10.30
N VAL A 228 0.12 -12.30 -10.09
CA VAL A 228 1.15 -12.96 -9.29
C VAL A 228 0.70 -13.13 -7.83
N MET A 229 0.11 -12.09 -7.23
CA MET A 229 -0.46 -12.15 -5.87
C MET A 229 -1.56 -13.19 -5.76
N ASN A 230 -2.54 -13.19 -6.66
CA ASN A 230 -3.66 -14.14 -6.65
C ASN A 230 -3.22 -15.58 -6.95
N ARG A 231 -2.13 -15.79 -7.69
CA ARG A 231 -1.52 -17.11 -7.84
C ARG A 231 -0.80 -17.53 -6.56
N ARG A 232 0.07 -16.68 -5.99
CA ARG A 232 0.82 -16.98 -4.76
C ARG A 232 -0.10 -17.21 -3.56
N ALA A 233 -1.19 -16.47 -3.43
CA ALA A 233 -2.20 -16.68 -2.39
C ALA A 233 -2.79 -18.10 -2.43
N ARG A 234 -3.19 -18.59 -3.62
CA ARG A 234 -3.70 -19.95 -3.80
C ARG A 234 -2.64 -21.03 -3.53
N GLU A 235 -1.38 -20.80 -3.90
CA GLU A 235 -0.27 -21.69 -3.55
C GLU A 235 -0.06 -21.82 -2.03
N LEU A 236 -0.42 -20.78 -1.25
CA LEU A 236 -0.33 -20.75 0.22
C LEU A 236 -1.62 -21.23 0.92
N GLY A 237 -2.64 -21.65 0.17
CA GLY A 237 -3.96 -22.04 0.71
C GLY A 237 -4.90 -20.86 1.02
N ALA A 238 -4.48 -19.62 0.78
CA ALA A 238 -5.30 -18.41 0.91
C ALA A 238 -6.24 -18.27 -0.30
N VAL A 239 -7.26 -19.13 -0.34
CA VAL A 239 -8.22 -19.27 -1.45
C VAL A 239 -9.48 -18.39 -1.30
N ASN A 240 -9.72 -17.80 -0.13
CA ASN A 240 -10.83 -16.90 0.15
C ASN A 240 -10.40 -15.42 0.01
N SER A 241 -9.42 -15.17 -0.85
CA SER A 241 -8.78 -13.87 -1.04
C SER A 241 -8.67 -13.51 -2.51
N HIS A 242 -8.84 -12.23 -2.81
CA HIS A 242 -8.60 -11.66 -4.12
C HIS A 242 -7.94 -10.28 -3.99
N PHE A 243 -6.78 -10.14 -4.61
CA PHE A 243 -5.95 -8.94 -4.58
C PHE A 243 -5.99 -8.25 -5.95
N VAL A 244 -6.09 -6.93 -5.94
CA VAL A 244 -6.18 -6.08 -7.14
C VAL A 244 -5.05 -5.03 -7.16
N ASN A 245 -4.40 -4.78 -6.01
CA ASN A 245 -3.25 -3.88 -5.92
C ASN A 245 -2.21 -4.40 -4.88
N PRO A 246 -0.95 -3.93 -4.92
CA PRO A 246 0.10 -4.39 -4.00
C PRO A 246 0.06 -3.75 -2.61
N ASN A 247 -0.90 -2.86 -2.32
CA ASN A 247 -0.78 -1.91 -1.20
C ASN A 247 -1.95 -1.90 -0.20
N GLY A 248 -3.11 -2.44 -0.57
CA GLY A 248 -4.28 -2.52 0.31
C GLY A 248 -5.24 -1.34 0.25
N LEU A 249 -5.05 -0.40 -0.69
CA LEU A 249 -6.06 0.65 -0.92
C LEU A 249 -7.40 0.02 -1.37
N PRO A 250 -8.56 0.55 -0.94
CA PRO A 250 -9.86 0.00 -1.34
C PRO A 250 -10.07 0.06 -2.86
N VAL A 251 -10.41 -1.08 -3.46
CA VAL A 251 -10.75 -1.25 -4.88
C VAL A 251 -11.86 -2.29 -4.97
N PRO A 252 -12.88 -2.14 -5.83
CA PRO A 252 -13.92 -3.15 -6.03
C PRO A 252 -13.34 -4.54 -6.28
N GLY A 253 -13.90 -5.55 -5.64
CA GLY A 253 -13.43 -6.94 -5.73
C GLY A 253 -12.15 -7.27 -4.98
N GLN A 254 -11.49 -6.33 -4.27
CA GLN A 254 -10.35 -6.65 -3.40
C GLN A 254 -10.81 -7.05 -1.99
N TYR A 255 -10.45 -8.26 -1.55
CA TYR A 255 -10.79 -8.81 -0.23
C TYR A 255 -9.84 -9.92 0.24
N SER A 256 -9.93 -10.26 1.53
CA SER A 256 -9.29 -11.43 2.14
C SER A 256 -10.07 -11.84 3.40
N THR A 257 -9.59 -12.85 4.12
CA THR A 257 -10.12 -13.28 5.43
C THR A 257 -9.03 -13.17 6.49
N ALA A 258 -9.37 -13.27 7.78
CA ALA A 258 -8.34 -13.32 8.82
C ALA A 258 -7.51 -14.62 8.70
N ARG A 259 -8.16 -15.75 8.38
CA ARG A 259 -7.50 -17.06 8.20
C ARG A 259 -6.48 -17.01 7.05
N ASP A 260 -6.88 -16.52 5.88
CA ASP A 260 -6.02 -16.35 4.70
C ASP A 260 -4.81 -15.44 4.99
N LEU A 261 -5.05 -14.28 5.62
CA LEU A 261 -3.97 -13.36 6.01
C LEU A 261 -3.00 -14.00 7.01
N SER A 262 -3.45 -14.92 7.87
CA SER A 262 -2.57 -15.66 8.79
C SER A 262 -1.67 -16.67 8.07
N MET A 263 -2.12 -17.29 6.97
CA MET A 263 -1.30 -18.18 6.13
C MET A 263 -0.20 -17.40 5.41
N ILE A 264 -0.57 -16.24 4.85
CA ILE A 264 0.36 -15.29 4.23
C ILE A 264 1.37 -14.79 5.26
N ALA A 265 0.91 -14.34 6.43
CA ALA A 265 1.76 -13.81 7.49
C ALA A 265 2.73 -14.86 8.07
N ARG A 266 2.27 -16.10 8.30
CA ARG A 266 3.14 -17.18 8.81
C ARG A 266 4.26 -17.53 7.82
N THR A 267 3.94 -17.55 6.51
CA THR A 267 4.94 -17.78 5.45
C THR A 267 5.90 -16.59 5.31
N ALA A 268 5.39 -15.35 5.35
CA ALA A 268 6.20 -14.14 5.36
C ALA A 268 7.14 -14.09 6.59
N TYR A 269 6.68 -14.54 7.76
CA TYR A 269 7.51 -14.62 8.98
C TYR A 269 8.52 -15.78 8.95
N ALA A 270 8.27 -16.86 8.18
CA ALA A 270 9.23 -17.92 7.96
C ALA A 270 10.44 -17.44 7.12
N ASN A 271 10.21 -16.57 6.14
CA ASN A 271 11.27 -15.96 5.32
C ASN A 271 12.24 -15.13 6.20
N PRO A 272 13.55 -15.45 6.23
CA PRO A 272 14.49 -14.83 7.16
C PRO A 272 14.74 -13.35 6.85
N THR A 273 14.69 -12.95 5.58
CA THR A 273 14.85 -11.54 5.16
C THR A 273 13.70 -10.71 5.71
N ILE A 274 12.45 -11.13 5.47
CA ILE A 274 11.26 -10.43 5.97
C ILE A 274 11.26 -10.41 7.50
N ARG A 275 11.55 -11.53 8.15
CA ARG A 275 11.65 -11.60 9.62
C ARG A 275 12.67 -10.61 10.18
N SER A 276 13.83 -10.44 9.54
CA SER A 276 14.82 -9.44 9.96
C SER A 276 14.32 -8.00 9.79
N ILE A 277 13.50 -7.72 8.78
CA ILE A 277 12.98 -6.37 8.48
C ILE A 277 11.84 -5.98 9.42
N VAL A 278 10.88 -6.89 9.71
CA VAL A 278 9.75 -6.58 10.61
C VAL A 278 10.16 -6.43 12.07
N CYS A 279 11.39 -6.86 12.44
CA CYS A 279 11.99 -6.60 13.74
C CYS A 279 12.75 -5.27 13.83
N LEU A 280 12.79 -4.44 12.78
CA LEU A 280 13.43 -3.12 12.82
C LEU A 280 12.54 -2.12 13.58
N PRO A 281 13.02 -1.50 14.69
CA PRO A 281 12.23 -0.52 15.46
C PRO A 281 12.08 0.81 14.72
N GLN A 282 12.98 1.10 13.77
CA GLN A 282 12.95 2.30 12.93
C GLN A 282 13.71 2.04 11.62
N LEU A 283 13.41 2.84 10.60
CA LEU A 283 14.12 2.86 9.33
C LEU A 283 14.58 4.30 9.03
N VAL A 284 15.88 4.47 8.79
CA VAL A 284 16.42 5.66 8.13
C VAL A 284 16.39 5.40 6.63
N PHE A 285 15.37 5.92 5.95
CA PHE A 285 15.31 5.90 4.50
C PHE A 285 16.06 7.11 3.94
N ARG A 286 16.91 6.90 2.94
CA ARG A 286 17.64 7.96 2.24
C ARG A 286 17.20 7.97 0.78
N GLY A 287 16.79 9.12 0.30
CA GLY A 287 16.78 9.50 -1.13
C GLY A 287 17.69 10.70 -1.32
#